data_AF-A0A1I7XNU2-F1
#
_entry.id   AF-A0A1I7XNU2-F1
#
_cell.length_a   1.000
_cell.length_b   1.000
_cell.length_c   1.000
_cell.angle_alpha   90.00
_cell.angle_beta   90.00
_cell.angle_gamma   90.00
#
_symmetry.space_group_name_H-M   'P 1'
#
loop_
_entity.id
_entity.type
_entity.pdbx_description
1 polymer ?
#
loop_
_entity_poly.entity_id
_entity_poly.type
_entity_poly.pdbx_seq_one_letter_code
_entity_poly.pdbx_strand_id
1 'polypeptide(L)'
;MTEQMYHDYRVKQLVDETIKSALKTASSMESDRITVIENPNRSEVEELDDIIVDDYTFSDNSEDGNTTDSGLQLEGIVVQNCFIYILSKYKHLRPIWQFGKKIEDNEENWTLALYEDFYFRHHCASIQAGLTMIMENKDDPESIKKLLNEIGAHHFFYDACEPHLELLDQVKGHVSDGIAIQRNTYMKQCMTLTEMEDIRAKWEKVTEFGLLEAGEILCETAFKIYTNLLSRHHLRMPIPELQRENENFSQFAEFTIMVCPVLF
;
A
#
# COMPACT_ATOMS: atom_id res chain seq x y z
N MET A 1 37.77 2.20 25.81
CA MET A 1 37.36 2.08 24.38
C MET A 1 36.64 0.75 24.22
N THR A 2 35.53 0.59 24.94
CA THR A 2 35.02 -0.75 25.31
C THR A 2 33.53 -0.72 25.62
N GLU A 3 33.05 0.24 26.43
CA GLU A 3 31.61 0.36 26.73
C GLU A 3 30.80 0.77 25.51
N GLN A 4 31.17 1.85 24.79
CA GLN A 4 30.47 2.29 23.57
C GLN A 4 30.34 1.15 22.54
N MET A 5 31.44 0.54 22.10
CA MET A 5 31.41 -0.60 21.18
C MET A 5 30.55 -1.78 21.68
N TYR A 6 30.46 -2.01 22.99
CA TYR A 6 29.63 -3.07 23.56
C TYR A 6 28.14 -2.68 23.56
N HIS A 7 27.85 -1.39 23.81
CA HIS A 7 26.52 -0.79 23.72
C HIS A 7 25.99 -0.82 22.28
N ASP A 8 26.75 -0.29 21.33
CA ASP A 8 26.40 -0.25 19.90
C ASP A 8 26.16 -1.67 19.35
N TYR A 9 27.01 -2.64 19.76
CA TYR A 9 26.83 -4.05 19.42
C TYR A 9 25.54 -4.65 20.01
N ARG A 10 25.23 -4.33 21.28
CA ARG A 10 24.03 -4.82 21.99
C ARG A 10 22.74 -4.27 21.37
N VAL A 11 22.74 -2.98 21.01
CA VAL A 11 21.61 -2.29 20.37
C VAL A 11 21.39 -2.84 18.97
N LYS A 12 22.47 -3.00 18.18
CA LYS A 12 22.38 -3.65 16.88
C LYS A 12 21.84 -5.08 16.98
N GLN A 13 22.29 -5.87 17.96
CA GLN A 13 21.78 -7.21 18.19
C GLN A 13 20.27 -7.21 18.49
N LEU A 14 19.79 -6.29 19.34
CA LEU A 14 18.37 -6.14 19.66
C LEU A 14 17.51 -5.76 18.44
N VAL A 15 18.01 -4.87 17.57
CA VAL A 15 17.33 -4.50 16.31
C VAL A 15 17.29 -5.70 15.35
N ASP A 16 18.42 -6.36 15.14
CA ASP A 16 18.56 -7.56 14.31
C ASP A 16 17.64 -8.70 14.79
N GLU A 17 17.54 -8.93 16.09
CA GLU A 17 16.67 -9.95 16.71
C GLU A 17 15.19 -9.58 16.59
N THR A 18 14.83 -8.30 16.78
CA THR A 18 13.44 -7.83 16.63
C THR A 18 12.95 -7.99 15.19
N ILE A 19 13.76 -7.56 14.20
CA ILE A 19 13.43 -7.72 12.77
C ILE A 19 13.34 -9.20 12.39
N LYS A 20 14.28 -10.05 12.83
CA LYS A 20 14.23 -11.50 12.57
C LYS A 20 13.02 -12.16 13.23
N SER A 21 12.59 -11.71 14.41
CA SER A 21 11.40 -12.24 15.08
C SER A 21 10.14 -11.89 14.29
N ALA A 22 9.95 -10.62 13.91
CA ALA A 22 8.80 -10.17 13.12
C ALA A 22 8.70 -10.91 11.77
N LEU A 23 9.81 -11.02 11.03
CA LEU A 23 9.87 -11.75 9.77
C LEU A 23 9.59 -13.25 9.96
N LYS A 24 10.11 -13.87 11.03
CA LYS A 24 9.85 -15.29 11.31
C LYS A 24 8.39 -15.54 11.65
N THR A 25 7.76 -14.69 12.47
CA THR A 25 6.32 -14.81 12.78
C THR A 25 5.52 -14.69 11.48
N ALA A 26 5.73 -13.65 10.68
CA ALA A 26 5.04 -13.46 9.40
C ALA A 26 5.16 -14.66 8.46
N SER A 27 6.39 -15.11 8.14
CA SER A 27 6.61 -16.27 7.26
C SER A 27 6.18 -17.62 7.86
N SER A 28 5.93 -17.71 9.17
CA SER A 28 5.37 -18.93 9.78
C SER A 28 3.86 -19.05 9.63
N MET A 29 3.14 -17.94 9.42
CA MET A 29 1.68 -17.93 9.24
C MET A 29 1.24 -18.33 7.82
N GLU A 30 2.18 -18.42 6.89
CA GLU A 30 1.96 -18.66 5.47
C GLU A 30 1.75 -20.15 5.12
N SER A 31 1.90 -21.06 6.09
CA SER A 31 1.75 -22.53 5.90
C SER A 31 0.37 -23.10 6.27
N ASP A 32 -0.37 -22.46 7.18
CA ASP A 32 -1.56 -23.06 7.83
C ASP A 32 -2.91 -22.44 7.42
N ARG A 33 -2.93 -21.60 6.37
CA ARG A 33 -4.17 -21.02 5.80
C ARG A 33 -4.60 -21.61 4.46
N ILE A 34 -4.32 -22.90 4.24
CA ILE A 34 -4.95 -23.71 3.18
C ILE A 34 -5.59 -24.96 3.80
N THR A 35 -6.62 -24.76 4.63
CA THR A 35 -7.59 -25.80 4.96
C THR A 35 -8.74 -25.78 3.96
N VAL A 36 -8.46 -26.27 2.74
CA VAL A 36 -9.53 -26.65 1.80
C VAL A 36 -10.37 -27.72 2.46
N ILE A 37 -11.66 -27.43 2.67
CA ILE A 37 -12.62 -28.43 3.13
C ILE A 37 -13.03 -29.26 1.92
N GLU A 38 -12.24 -30.31 1.61
CA GLU A 38 -12.70 -31.37 0.74
C GLU A 38 -13.82 -32.15 1.44
N ASN A 39 -14.97 -32.29 0.77
CA ASN A 39 -15.95 -33.32 1.10
C ASN A 39 -16.55 -33.84 -0.22
N PRO A 40 -16.36 -35.13 -0.58
CA PRO A 40 -16.68 -35.62 -1.91
C PRO A 40 -18.18 -35.87 -2.12
N ASN A 41 -18.56 -35.94 -3.40
CA ASN A 41 -19.90 -36.28 -3.93
C ASN A 41 -20.97 -35.18 -3.86
N ARG A 42 -20.85 -34.20 -4.77
CA ARG A 42 -22.05 -33.75 -5.51
C ARG A 42 -21.67 -33.40 -6.95
N SER A 43 -22.47 -33.90 -7.90
CA SER A 43 -22.25 -33.76 -9.34
C SER A 43 -23.37 -32.92 -9.96
N GLU A 44 -22.96 -31.97 -10.79
CA GLU A 44 -23.76 -31.30 -11.84
C GLU A 44 -24.91 -30.34 -11.43
N VAL A 45 -25.14 -29.39 -12.35
CA VAL A 45 -26.28 -28.46 -12.50
C VAL A 45 -26.30 -27.21 -11.60
N GLU A 46 -26.86 -26.14 -12.20
CA GLU A 46 -26.91 -24.72 -11.81
C GLU A 46 -27.76 -24.42 -10.56
N GLU A 47 -27.42 -23.33 -9.83
CA GLU A 47 -28.24 -22.11 -9.70
C GLU A 47 -27.53 -21.05 -8.81
N LEU A 48 -28.04 -19.80 -8.80
CA LEU A 48 -27.65 -18.69 -7.90
C LEU A 48 -28.45 -18.81 -6.56
N ASP A 49 -28.37 -17.99 -5.51
CA ASP A 49 -27.72 -16.70 -5.19
C ASP A 49 -26.87 -16.88 -3.87
N ASP A 50 -26.53 -15.95 -2.97
CA ASP A 50 -26.83 -14.52 -2.72
C ASP A 50 -25.68 -13.88 -1.91
N ILE A 51 -25.10 -12.77 -2.40
CA ILE A 51 -24.89 -11.54 -1.62
C ILE A 51 -25.15 -10.34 -2.55
N ILE A 52 -26.21 -9.59 -2.27
CA ILE A 52 -26.58 -8.36 -2.99
C ILE A 52 -25.47 -7.28 -2.93
N VAL A 53 -25.10 -6.77 -4.11
CA VAL A 53 -24.70 -5.38 -4.35
C VAL A 53 -25.64 -4.86 -5.43
N ASP A 54 -26.29 -3.71 -5.21
CA ASP A 54 -27.43 -3.28 -6.03
C ASP A 54 -27.09 -3.12 -7.53
N ASP A 55 -28.04 -3.56 -8.36
CA ASP A 55 -27.89 -3.68 -9.81
C ASP A 55 -27.88 -2.31 -10.51
N TYR A 56 -26.69 -1.82 -10.85
CA TYR A 56 -26.50 -0.78 -11.86
C TYR A 56 -26.51 -1.40 -13.27
N THR A 57 -27.67 -1.89 -13.70
CA THR A 57 -27.89 -2.34 -15.08
C THR A 57 -27.72 -1.15 -16.03
N PHE A 58 -26.66 -1.18 -16.84
CA PHE A 58 -26.47 -0.21 -17.93
C PHE A 58 -27.52 -0.46 -19.03
N SER A 59 -28.68 0.17 -18.89
CA SER A 59 -29.75 0.17 -19.87
C SER A 59 -29.34 1.01 -21.09
N ASP A 60 -28.74 0.36 -22.09
CA ASP A 60 -28.59 0.93 -23.44
C ASP A 60 -29.97 1.08 -24.10
N ASN A 61 -30.58 2.26 -23.90
CA ASN A 61 -31.83 2.68 -24.52
C ASN A 61 -31.64 4.10 -25.07
N SER A 62 -31.79 4.24 -26.38
CA SER A 62 -31.60 5.48 -27.11
C SER A 62 -32.78 6.46 -26.99
N GLU A 63 -32.47 7.75 -27.21
CA GLU A 63 -33.34 8.91 -27.48
C GLU A 63 -33.64 9.87 -26.29
N ASP A 64 -33.55 11.17 -26.61
CA ASP A 64 -33.80 12.40 -25.81
C ASP A 64 -33.11 12.58 -24.43
N GLY A 65 -32.02 13.37 -24.39
CA GLY A 65 -31.38 13.80 -23.13
C GLY A 65 -30.11 14.67 -23.22
N ASN A 66 -29.94 15.47 -24.28
CA ASN A 66 -28.64 16.03 -24.67
C ASN A 66 -28.10 17.19 -23.78
N THR A 67 -27.41 16.88 -22.67
CA THR A 67 -26.35 17.74 -22.08
C THR A 67 -25.41 17.12 -21.02
N THR A 68 -25.78 16.01 -20.36
CA THR A 68 -25.03 15.50 -19.17
C THR A 68 -23.97 14.43 -19.49
N ASP A 69 -24.26 13.52 -20.41
CA ASP A 69 -23.43 12.34 -20.74
C ASP A 69 -22.00 12.70 -21.20
N SER A 70 -21.85 13.79 -21.95
CA SER A 70 -20.55 14.26 -22.45
C SER A 70 -19.57 14.71 -21.37
N GLY A 71 -20.04 15.05 -20.16
CA GLY A 71 -19.18 15.34 -19.00
C GLY A 71 -18.57 14.07 -18.42
N LEU A 72 -19.41 13.06 -18.16
CA LEU A 72 -19.01 11.78 -17.59
C LEU A 72 -18.08 11.00 -18.54
N GLN A 73 -18.31 11.06 -19.85
CA GLN A 73 -17.38 10.46 -20.82
C GLN A 73 -16.01 11.16 -20.83
N LEU A 74 -15.96 12.47 -20.63
CA LEU A 74 -14.69 13.20 -20.49
C LEU A 74 -13.93 12.79 -19.22
N GLU A 75 -14.61 12.65 -18.09
CA GLU A 75 -14.01 12.24 -16.82
C GLU A 75 -13.36 10.85 -16.91
N GLY A 76 -14.05 9.87 -17.50
CA GLY A 76 -13.51 8.52 -17.72
C GLY A 76 -12.25 8.53 -18.59
N ILE A 77 -12.23 9.34 -19.65
CA ILE A 77 -11.06 9.53 -20.51
C ILE A 77 -9.90 10.20 -19.73
N VAL A 78 -10.18 11.17 -18.86
CA VAL A 78 -9.16 11.82 -18.01
C VAL A 78 -8.57 10.82 -17.01
N VAL A 79 -9.38 9.98 -16.36
CA VAL A 79 -8.91 8.93 -15.45
C VAL A 79 -8.02 7.92 -16.18
N GLN A 80 -8.45 7.42 -17.33
CA GLN A 80 -7.65 6.47 -18.14
C GLN A 80 -6.30 7.08 -18.56
N ASN A 81 -6.29 8.32 -19.06
CA ASN A 81 -5.06 9.02 -19.43
C ASN A 81 -4.14 9.27 -18.22
N CYS A 82 -4.69 9.52 -17.03
CA CYS A 82 -3.92 9.64 -15.80
C CYS A 82 -3.19 8.33 -15.47
N PHE A 83 -3.88 7.19 -15.48
CA PHE A 83 -3.24 5.89 -15.26
C PHE A 83 -2.22 5.53 -16.36
N ILE A 84 -2.50 5.83 -17.64
CA ILE A 84 -1.52 5.66 -18.74
C ILE A 84 -0.24 6.47 -18.46
N TYR A 85 -0.36 7.72 -18.02
CA TYR A 85 0.79 8.54 -17.61
C TYR A 85 1.54 7.92 -16.42
N ILE A 86 0.82 7.47 -15.38
CA ILE A 86 1.42 6.85 -14.19
C ILE A 86 2.21 5.58 -14.56
N LEU A 87 1.60 4.66 -15.32
CA LEU A 87 2.21 3.39 -15.72
C LEU A 87 3.36 3.56 -16.72
N SER A 88 3.38 4.67 -17.46
CA SER A 88 4.50 5.08 -18.32
C SER A 88 5.67 5.66 -17.51
N LYS A 89 5.36 6.56 -16.57
CA LYS A 89 6.34 7.40 -15.86
C LYS A 89 6.95 6.71 -14.64
N TYR A 90 6.13 6.00 -13.87
CA TYR A 90 6.46 5.41 -12.57
C TYR A 90 6.37 3.88 -12.64
N LYS A 91 7.23 3.27 -13.47
CA LYS A 91 7.17 1.83 -13.78
C LYS A 91 7.23 0.91 -12.56
N HIS A 92 7.78 1.37 -11.45
CA HIS A 92 7.82 0.65 -10.17
C HIS A 92 6.43 0.47 -9.52
N LEU A 93 5.41 1.25 -9.92
CA LEU A 93 4.02 1.11 -9.46
C LEU A 93 3.24 0.06 -10.26
N ARG A 94 3.70 -0.34 -11.46
CA ARG A 94 3.04 -1.36 -12.31
C ARG A 94 2.66 -2.65 -11.56
N PRO A 95 3.45 -3.20 -10.61
CA PRO A 95 3.11 -4.42 -9.88
C PRO A 95 1.90 -4.33 -8.94
N ILE A 96 1.39 -3.12 -8.63
CA ILE A 96 0.18 -2.96 -7.81
C ILE A 96 -1.05 -3.54 -8.57
N TRP A 97 -1.13 -3.29 -9.89
CA TRP A 97 -2.28 -3.68 -10.70
C TRP A 97 -2.03 -4.94 -11.51
N GLN A 98 -3.01 -5.85 -11.58
CA GLN A 98 -2.90 -7.08 -12.39
C GLN A 98 -2.79 -6.79 -13.90
N PHE A 99 -3.35 -5.69 -14.39
CA PHE A 99 -3.10 -5.20 -15.74
C PHE A 99 -1.70 -4.58 -15.89
N GLY A 100 -1.21 -3.86 -14.88
CA GLY A 100 0.10 -3.22 -14.88
C GLY A 100 1.27 -4.22 -14.99
N LYS A 101 1.12 -5.39 -14.35
CA LYS A 101 2.07 -6.52 -14.43
C LYS A 101 2.27 -7.07 -15.85
N LYS A 102 1.33 -6.83 -16.78
CA LYS A 102 1.39 -7.32 -18.17
C LYS A 102 2.19 -6.41 -19.11
N ILE A 103 2.55 -5.19 -18.67
CA ILE A 103 3.11 -4.15 -19.55
C ILE A 103 4.60 -4.40 -19.79
N GLU A 104 4.94 -4.96 -20.94
CA GLU A 104 6.32 -5.07 -21.42
C GLU A 104 6.78 -3.78 -22.13
N ASP A 105 7.99 -3.32 -21.83
CA ASP A 105 8.56 -2.08 -22.39
C ASP A 105 9.07 -2.21 -23.85
N ASN A 106 9.00 -3.43 -24.41
CA ASN A 106 9.38 -3.77 -25.79
C ASN A 106 8.20 -3.66 -26.77
N GLU A 107 6.96 -3.60 -26.27
CA GLU A 107 5.75 -3.58 -27.08
C GLU A 107 5.41 -2.14 -27.47
N GLU A 108 5.53 -1.83 -28.76
CA GLU A 108 5.38 -0.46 -29.30
C GLU A 108 3.97 0.13 -29.09
N ASN A 109 2.98 -0.69 -28.74
CA ASN A 109 1.57 -0.32 -28.61
C ASN A 109 0.88 -0.81 -27.31
N TRP A 110 1.63 -1.09 -26.23
CA TRP A 110 1.04 -1.61 -24.97
C TRP A 110 -0.08 -0.72 -24.39
N THR A 111 -0.05 0.59 -24.68
CA THR A 111 -1.09 1.54 -24.28
C THR A 111 -2.43 1.25 -24.96
N LEU A 112 -2.44 0.90 -26.24
CA LEU A 112 -3.64 0.49 -26.98
C LEU A 112 -4.18 -0.84 -26.47
N ALA A 113 -3.30 -1.81 -26.20
CA ALA A 113 -3.69 -3.07 -25.57
C ALA A 113 -4.31 -2.86 -24.17
N LEU A 114 -3.81 -1.87 -23.41
CA LEU A 114 -4.32 -1.56 -22.08
C LEU A 114 -5.72 -0.90 -22.11
N TYR A 115 -6.04 -0.06 -23.10
CA TYR A 115 -7.39 0.50 -23.25
C TYR A 115 -8.46 -0.59 -23.42
N GLU A 116 -8.14 -1.71 -24.07
CA GLU A 116 -9.06 -2.83 -24.24
C GLU A 116 -9.16 -3.74 -22.99
N ASP A 117 -8.13 -3.77 -22.13
CA ASP A 117 -8.08 -4.64 -20.95
C ASP A 117 -9.27 -4.38 -19.99
N PHE A 118 -10.02 -5.45 -19.71
CA PHE A 118 -11.21 -5.42 -18.87
C PHE A 118 -10.94 -4.89 -17.45
N TYR A 119 -9.84 -5.31 -16.83
CA TYR A 119 -9.50 -4.90 -15.47
C TYR A 119 -9.04 -3.45 -15.42
N PHE A 120 -8.37 -2.96 -16.47
CA PHE A 120 -8.01 -1.55 -16.60
C PHE A 120 -9.26 -0.67 -16.73
N ARG A 121 -10.17 -0.99 -17.66
CA ARG A 121 -11.42 -0.25 -17.84
C ARG A 121 -12.30 -0.28 -16.60
N HIS A 122 -12.46 -1.44 -15.95
CA HIS A 122 -13.19 -1.55 -14.69
C HIS A 122 -12.56 -0.72 -13.58
N HIS A 123 -11.23 -0.74 -13.41
CA HIS A 123 -10.57 0.06 -12.38
C HIS A 123 -10.76 1.57 -12.63
N CYS A 124 -10.64 2.01 -13.88
CA CYS A 124 -10.89 3.41 -14.24
C CYS A 124 -12.35 3.83 -13.97
N ALA A 125 -13.33 2.96 -14.27
CA ALA A 125 -14.74 3.21 -13.96
C ALA A 125 -15.00 3.29 -12.44
N SER A 126 -14.39 2.40 -11.64
CA SER A 126 -14.49 2.44 -10.17
C SER A 126 -13.86 3.71 -9.57
N ILE A 127 -12.72 4.16 -10.11
CA ILE A 127 -12.08 5.42 -9.71
C ILE A 127 -12.95 6.62 -10.11
N GLN A 128 -13.54 6.62 -11.31
CA GLN A 128 -14.47 7.65 -11.73
C GLN A 128 -15.69 7.73 -10.80
N ALA A 129 -16.35 6.61 -10.52
CA ALA A 129 -17.50 6.57 -9.60
C ALA A 129 -17.13 7.10 -8.20
N GLY A 130 -15.95 6.74 -7.68
CA GLY A 130 -15.43 7.30 -6.44
C GLY A 130 -15.24 8.82 -6.48
N LEU A 131 -14.72 9.36 -7.59
CA LEU A 131 -14.61 10.81 -7.80
C LEU A 131 -15.98 11.49 -7.89
N THR A 132 -16.95 10.90 -8.59
CA THR A 132 -18.33 11.39 -8.64
C THR A 132 -18.95 11.45 -7.25
N MET A 133 -18.85 10.38 -6.45
CA MET A 133 -19.34 10.36 -5.06
C MET A 133 -18.70 11.45 -4.18
N ILE A 134 -17.39 11.71 -4.34
CA ILE A 134 -16.68 12.79 -3.62
C ILE A 134 -17.21 14.16 -4.06
N MET A 135 -17.46 14.38 -5.36
CA MET A 135 -17.99 15.65 -5.89
C MET A 135 -19.45 15.90 -5.50
N GLU A 136 -20.28 14.85 -5.42
CA GLU A 136 -21.67 14.93 -4.97
C GLU A 136 -21.76 15.25 -3.46
N ASN A 137 -20.87 14.67 -2.65
CA ASN A 137 -20.84 14.86 -1.20
C ASN A 137 -19.94 16.03 -0.76
N LYS A 138 -19.41 16.85 -1.69
CA LYS A 138 -18.42 17.92 -1.44
C LYS A 138 -18.77 18.90 -0.31
N ASP A 139 -20.07 19.09 -0.05
CA ASP A 139 -20.61 20.03 0.93
C ASP A 139 -20.85 19.39 2.32
N ASP A 140 -20.58 18.08 2.48
CA ASP A 140 -20.52 17.34 3.76
C ASP A 140 -19.13 16.71 3.99
N PRO A 141 -18.20 17.43 4.65
CA PRO A 141 -16.84 16.95 4.90
C PRO A 141 -16.74 15.66 5.73
N GLU A 142 -17.70 15.34 6.59
CA GLU A 142 -17.62 14.15 7.44
C GLU A 142 -18.04 12.89 6.65
N SER A 143 -19.01 13.00 5.75
CA SER A 143 -19.34 11.94 4.78
C SER A 143 -18.20 11.68 3.78
N ILE A 144 -17.56 12.73 3.24
CA ILE A 144 -16.36 12.59 2.39
C ILE A 144 -15.24 11.87 3.16
N LYS A 145 -14.94 12.31 4.38
CA LYS A 145 -13.90 11.73 5.24
C LYS A 145 -14.18 10.26 5.53
N LYS A 146 -15.42 9.87 5.82
CA LYS A 146 -15.80 8.46 5.98
C LYS A 146 -15.53 7.67 4.69
N LEU A 147 -16.00 8.16 3.55
CA LEU A 147 -15.82 7.52 2.24
C LEU A 147 -14.34 7.33 1.89
N LEU A 148 -13.51 8.37 2.07
CA LEU A 148 -12.07 8.31 1.79
C LEU A 148 -11.31 7.37 2.73
N ASN A 149 -11.69 7.32 4.02
CA ASN A 149 -11.13 6.35 4.97
C ASN A 149 -11.51 4.91 4.60
N GLU A 150 -12.74 4.68 4.13
CA GLU A 150 -13.24 3.37 3.68
C GLU A 150 -12.51 2.91 2.40
N ILE A 151 -12.35 3.81 1.42
CA ILE A 151 -11.49 3.60 0.24
C ILE A 151 -10.05 3.26 0.65
N GLY A 152 -9.48 3.98 1.63
CA GLY A 152 -8.14 3.71 2.16
C GLY A 152 -8.02 2.33 2.81
N ALA A 153 -9.02 1.92 3.59
CA ALA A 153 -9.04 0.60 4.21
C ALA A 153 -9.07 -0.54 3.17
N HIS A 154 -9.77 -0.36 2.04
CA HIS A 154 -9.70 -1.30 0.93
C HIS A 154 -8.33 -1.31 0.23
N HIS A 155 -7.70 -0.14 0.05
CA HIS A 155 -6.39 -0.04 -0.61
C HIS A 155 -5.26 -0.75 0.15
N PHE A 156 -5.34 -0.86 1.48
CA PHE A 156 -4.43 -1.70 2.27
C PHE A 156 -4.40 -3.16 1.79
N PHE A 157 -5.55 -3.72 1.39
CA PHE A 157 -5.65 -5.11 0.91
C PHE A 157 -5.20 -5.31 -0.55
N TYR A 158 -4.76 -4.23 -1.23
CA TYR A 158 -4.21 -4.26 -2.59
C TYR A 158 -2.69 -3.95 -2.60
N ASP A 159 -2.01 -4.18 -1.47
CA ASP A 159 -0.61 -3.82 -1.23
C ASP A 159 -0.28 -2.34 -1.49
N ALA A 160 -1.30 -1.45 -1.44
CA ALA A 160 -1.10 -0.03 -1.64
C ALA A 160 -0.79 0.69 -0.31
N CYS A 161 0.16 1.62 -0.38
CA CYS A 161 0.60 2.44 0.75
C CYS A 161 0.57 3.93 0.41
N GLU A 162 0.72 4.75 1.45
CA GLU A 162 0.58 6.20 1.46
C GLU A 162 1.47 6.93 0.41
N PRO A 163 2.71 6.48 0.09
CA PRO A 163 3.49 7.00 -1.02
C PRO A 163 2.84 6.84 -2.41
N HIS A 164 2.03 5.80 -2.64
CA HIS A 164 1.35 5.61 -3.93
C HIS A 164 0.27 6.69 -4.18
N LEU A 165 -0.12 7.43 -3.15
CA LEU A 165 -1.11 8.51 -3.18
C LEU A 165 -0.46 9.90 -3.34
N GLU A 166 0.86 10.00 -3.56
CA GLU A 166 1.59 11.27 -3.76
C GLU A 166 1.17 12.06 -5.00
N LEU A 167 0.43 11.44 -5.92
CA LEU A 167 -0.11 12.10 -7.11
C LEU A 167 -1.54 12.64 -6.89
N LEU A 168 -2.09 12.51 -5.68
CA LEU A 168 -3.50 12.76 -5.33
C LEU A 168 -3.67 13.67 -4.11
N ASP A 169 -2.83 14.72 -3.98
CA ASP A 169 -2.68 15.59 -2.79
C ASP A 169 -3.98 15.94 -2.04
N GLN A 170 -5.07 16.29 -2.74
CA GLN A 170 -6.33 16.72 -2.13
C GLN A 170 -7.07 15.60 -1.37
N VAL A 171 -6.92 14.34 -1.78
CA VAL A 171 -7.55 13.18 -1.12
C VAL A 171 -6.54 12.31 -0.35
N LYS A 172 -5.23 12.51 -0.59
CA LYS A 172 -4.12 11.76 0.00
C LYS A 172 -4.26 11.56 1.50
N GLY A 173 -4.64 12.61 2.25
CA GLY A 173 -4.75 12.58 3.70
C GLY A 173 -5.68 11.48 4.21
N HIS A 174 -6.97 11.57 3.91
CA HIS A 174 -7.99 10.64 4.43
C HIS A 174 -7.85 9.21 3.86
N VAL A 175 -7.39 9.05 2.61
CA VAL A 175 -7.09 7.71 2.09
C VAL A 175 -5.87 7.11 2.79
N SER A 176 -4.87 7.92 3.16
CA SER A 176 -3.74 7.48 4.00
C SER A 176 -4.18 7.15 5.42
N ASP A 177 -5.06 7.94 6.03
CA ASP A 177 -5.67 7.65 7.34
C ASP A 177 -6.36 6.27 7.31
N GLY A 178 -7.14 5.98 6.27
CA GLY A 178 -7.80 4.69 6.06
C GLY A 178 -6.82 3.51 5.95
N ILE A 179 -5.76 3.65 5.14
CA ILE A 179 -4.69 2.65 5.02
C ILE A 179 -4.02 2.39 6.37
N ALA A 180 -3.68 3.45 7.12
CA ALA A 180 -3.02 3.34 8.42
C ALA A 180 -3.93 2.70 9.49
N ILE A 181 -5.21 3.09 9.54
CA ILE A 181 -6.22 2.48 10.43
C ILE A 181 -6.36 0.99 10.14
N GLN A 182 -6.45 0.59 8.87
CA GLN A 182 -6.63 -0.82 8.51
C GLN A 182 -5.36 -1.64 8.77
N ARG A 183 -4.17 -1.10 8.47
CA ARG A 183 -2.88 -1.70 8.83
C ARG A 183 -2.79 -1.96 10.34
N ASN A 184 -3.12 -0.96 11.15
CA ASN A 184 -3.05 -1.07 12.61
C ASN A 184 -4.10 -2.04 13.16
N THR A 185 -5.29 -2.09 12.56
CA THR A 185 -6.35 -3.05 12.91
C THR A 185 -5.92 -4.49 12.58
N TYR A 186 -5.35 -4.71 11.39
CA TYR A 186 -4.80 -5.99 10.97
C TYR A 186 -3.67 -6.46 11.90
N MET A 187 -2.68 -5.60 12.18
CA MET A 187 -1.59 -5.91 13.10
C MET A 187 -2.09 -6.29 14.50
N LYS A 188 -3.11 -5.59 15.03
CA LYS A 188 -3.73 -5.87 16.34
C LYS A 188 -4.59 -7.14 16.37
N GLN A 189 -5.01 -7.66 15.21
CA GLN A 189 -5.71 -8.94 15.08
C GLN A 189 -4.77 -10.12 14.79
N CYS A 190 -3.60 -9.86 14.20
CA CYS A 190 -2.62 -10.89 13.86
C CYS A 190 -1.54 -11.11 14.94
N MET A 191 -1.21 -10.09 15.74
CA MET A 191 -0.34 -10.25 16.92
C MET A 191 -1.15 -10.69 18.14
N THR A 192 -0.58 -11.56 18.97
CA THR A 192 -1.13 -11.85 20.30
C THR A 192 -0.91 -10.68 21.27
N LEU A 193 -1.68 -10.64 22.37
CA LEU A 193 -1.47 -9.65 23.44
C LEU A 193 -0.03 -9.71 23.99
N THR A 194 0.53 -10.90 24.15
CA THR A 194 1.91 -11.09 24.63
C THR A 194 2.96 -10.56 23.66
N GLU A 195 2.74 -10.68 22.34
CA GLU A 195 3.63 -10.07 21.34
C GLU A 195 3.50 -8.55 21.33
N MET A 196 2.30 -7.99 21.45
CA MET A 196 2.10 -6.54 21.60
C MET A 196 2.76 -5.97 22.86
N GLU A 197 2.69 -6.70 23.99
CA GLU A 197 3.35 -6.33 25.25
C GLU A 197 4.88 -6.40 25.15
N ASP A 198 5.44 -7.47 24.57
CA ASP A 198 6.88 -7.62 24.35
C ASP A 198 7.44 -6.55 23.38
N ILE A 199 6.73 -6.27 22.29
CA ILE A 199 7.13 -5.22 21.34
C ILE A 199 7.06 -3.83 21.99
N ARG A 200 6.03 -3.54 22.79
CA ARG A 200 5.95 -2.28 23.56
C ARG A 200 7.11 -2.16 24.56
N ALA A 201 7.38 -3.21 25.33
CA ALA A 201 8.50 -3.25 26.28
C ALA A 201 9.90 -3.27 25.63
N LYS A 202 9.99 -3.50 24.31
CA LYS A 202 11.19 -3.26 23.50
C LYS A 202 11.23 -1.81 22.99
N TRP A 203 10.11 -1.26 22.54
CA TRP A 203 10.01 0.12 22.06
C TRP A 203 10.29 1.15 23.17
N GLU A 204 9.88 0.89 24.40
CA GLU A 204 10.23 1.71 25.57
C GLU A 204 11.75 1.84 25.70
N LYS A 205 12.51 0.75 25.51
CA LYS A 205 13.99 0.76 25.56
C LYS A 205 14.64 1.48 24.37
N VAL A 206 14.01 1.45 23.19
CA VAL A 206 14.43 2.27 22.03
C VAL A 206 14.21 3.75 22.33
N THR A 207 13.12 4.09 23.03
CA THR A 207 12.82 5.46 23.46
C THR A 207 13.78 5.93 24.56
N GLU A 208 14.15 5.07 25.51
CA GLU A 208 15.18 5.32 26.54
C GLU A 208 16.59 5.49 25.94
N PHE A 209 16.94 4.71 24.90
CA PHE A 209 18.20 4.83 24.17
C PHE A 209 18.31 6.16 23.42
N GLY A 210 17.20 6.62 22.83
CA GLY A 210 17.11 7.89 22.10
C GLY A 210 16.67 7.69 20.66
N LEU A 211 15.53 8.30 20.29
CA LEU A 211 14.90 8.08 19.00
C LEU A 211 15.80 8.42 17.81
N LEU A 212 16.42 9.61 17.78
CA LEU A 212 17.29 10.03 16.67
C LEU A 212 18.42 9.01 16.40
N GLU A 213 19.17 8.62 17.43
CA GLU A 213 20.28 7.67 17.27
C GLU A 213 19.79 6.27 16.86
N ALA A 214 18.62 5.83 17.35
CA ALA A 214 17.99 4.59 16.91
C ALA A 214 17.55 4.65 15.44
N GLY A 215 17.03 5.80 15.01
CA GLY A 215 16.69 6.08 13.61
C GLY A 215 17.90 6.05 12.70
N GLU A 216 19.02 6.65 13.11
CA GLU A 216 20.27 6.61 12.33
C GLU A 216 20.78 5.18 12.16
N ILE A 217 20.80 4.39 13.23
CA ILE A 217 21.20 2.97 13.20
C ILE A 217 20.25 2.14 12.32
N LEU A 218 18.94 2.41 12.39
CA LEU A 218 17.92 1.78 11.57
C LEU A 218 18.13 2.09 10.08
N CYS A 219 18.27 3.36 9.71
CA CYS A 219 18.47 3.79 8.33
C CYS A 219 19.81 3.32 7.75
N GLU A 220 20.91 3.39 8.50
CA GLU A 220 22.22 2.85 8.07
C GLU A 220 22.12 1.33 7.79
N THR A 221 21.46 0.60 8.69
CA THR A 221 21.25 -0.85 8.55
C THR A 221 20.34 -1.18 7.37
N ALA A 222 19.25 -0.43 7.18
CA ALA A 222 18.30 -0.59 6.07
C ALA A 222 18.97 -0.33 4.71
N PHE A 223 19.66 0.80 4.54
CA PHE A 223 20.38 1.09 3.29
C PHE A 223 21.46 0.05 2.99
N LYS A 224 22.16 -0.46 4.01
CA LYS A 224 23.16 -1.53 3.85
C LYS A 224 22.52 -2.85 3.41
N ILE A 225 21.40 -3.26 4.00
CA ILE A 225 20.65 -4.46 3.58
C ILE A 225 20.13 -4.28 2.15
N TYR A 226 19.56 -3.12 1.82
CA TYR A 226 19.03 -2.81 0.49
C TYR A 226 20.13 -2.82 -0.58
N THR A 227 21.28 -2.21 -0.32
CA THR A 227 22.46 -2.23 -1.21
C THR A 227 22.92 -3.66 -1.49
N ASN A 228 22.94 -4.53 -0.47
CA ASN A 228 23.29 -5.94 -0.63
C ASN A 228 22.25 -6.70 -1.46
N LEU A 229 20.95 -6.42 -1.28
CA LEU A 229 19.87 -7.01 -2.07
C LEU A 229 19.95 -6.59 -3.56
N LEU A 230 20.10 -5.29 -3.84
CA LEU A 230 20.26 -4.80 -5.21
C LEU A 230 21.48 -5.43 -5.89
N SER A 231 22.61 -5.52 -5.19
CA SER A 231 23.84 -6.15 -5.69
C SER A 231 23.64 -7.65 -5.99
N ARG A 232 23.00 -8.38 -5.05
CA ARG A 232 22.69 -9.82 -5.16
C ARG A 232 21.73 -10.15 -6.31
N HIS A 233 20.77 -9.26 -6.59
CA HIS A 233 19.78 -9.43 -7.65
C HIS A 233 20.13 -8.68 -8.95
N HIS A 234 21.33 -8.11 -9.03
CA HIS A 234 21.85 -7.33 -10.17
C HIS A 234 20.97 -6.14 -10.59
N LEU A 235 20.16 -5.62 -9.66
CA LEU A 235 19.27 -4.49 -9.89
C LEU A 235 20.04 -3.18 -9.78
N ARG A 236 19.86 -2.29 -10.77
CA ARG A 236 20.32 -0.90 -10.70
C ARG A 236 19.16 0.02 -10.37
N MET A 237 19.01 0.34 -9.09
CA MET A 237 18.16 1.46 -8.64
C MET A 237 19.04 2.49 -7.93
N PRO A 238 18.77 3.80 -8.09
CA PRO A 238 19.53 4.85 -7.42
C PRO A 238 19.21 4.82 -5.93
N ILE A 239 20.24 4.56 -5.10
CA ILE A 239 20.16 4.77 -3.65
C ILE A 239 20.57 6.23 -3.39
N PRO A 240 19.83 7.00 -2.58
CA PRO A 240 20.26 8.33 -2.17
C PRO A 240 21.61 8.30 -1.45
N GLU A 241 22.52 9.24 -1.76
CA GLU A 241 23.81 9.40 -1.08
C GLU A 241 23.65 10.09 0.30
N LEU A 242 22.75 9.55 1.13
CA LEU A 242 22.53 9.97 2.50
C LEU A 242 23.54 9.27 3.42
N GLN A 243 24.71 9.89 3.58
CA GLN A 243 25.71 9.48 4.57
C GLN A 243 25.38 10.07 5.95
N ARG A 244 25.90 9.48 7.03
CA ARG A 244 25.52 9.79 8.41
C ARG A 244 25.95 11.20 8.85
N GLU A 245 26.95 11.76 8.20
CA GLU A 245 27.46 13.11 8.38
C GLU A 245 26.60 14.19 7.68
N ASN A 246 25.55 13.79 6.97
CA ASN A 246 24.63 14.69 6.26
C ASN A 246 23.41 15.01 7.14
N GLU A 247 23.13 16.28 7.37
CA GLU A 247 21.95 16.74 8.13
C GLU A 247 20.63 16.16 7.60
N ASN A 248 20.53 15.97 6.28
CA ASN A 248 19.36 15.35 5.63
C ASN A 248 19.19 13.86 6.01
N PHE A 249 20.26 13.14 6.37
CA PHE A 249 20.17 11.77 6.88
C PHE A 249 19.62 11.75 8.30
N SER A 250 20.11 12.59 9.20
CA SER A 250 19.60 12.68 10.57
C SER A 250 18.14 13.13 10.62
N GLN A 251 17.73 14.09 9.77
CA GLN A 251 16.31 14.48 9.62
C GLN A 251 15.44 13.33 9.07
N PHE A 252 15.93 12.58 8.07
CA PHE A 252 15.23 11.41 7.53
C PHE A 252 15.11 10.27 8.57
N ALA A 253 16.16 10.06 9.36
CA ALA A 253 16.21 9.10 10.46
C ALA A 253 15.20 9.45 11.57
N GLU A 254 15.15 10.71 11.99
CA GLU A 254 14.19 11.22 12.98
C GLU A 254 12.74 11.05 12.50
N PHE A 255 12.44 11.39 11.24
CA PHE A 255 11.10 11.17 10.68
C PHE A 255 10.75 9.67 10.60
N THR A 256 11.70 8.83 10.16
CA THR A 256 11.49 7.37 10.03
C THR A 256 11.19 6.71 11.39
N ILE A 257 11.98 7.02 12.42
CA ILE A 257 11.78 6.42 13.76
C ILE A 257 10.51 6.95 14.45
N MET A 258 10.08 8.18 14.15
CA MET A 258 8.85 8.77 14.68
C MET A 258 7.57 8.12 14.14
N VAL A 259 7.59 7.51 12.95
CA VAL A 259 6.41 6.81 12.39
C VAL A 259 6.34 5.33 12.78
N CYS A 260 7.46 4.70 13.17
CA CYS A 260 7.47 3.32 13.69
C CYS A 260 6.50 3.02 14.86
N PRO A 261 6.34 3.87 15.90
CA PRO A 261 5.44 3.56 17.02
C PRO A 261 3.95 3.62 16.65
N VAL A 262 3.59 4.21 15.51
CA VAL A 262 2.20 4.32 15.04
C VAL A 262 1.60 2.94 14.71
N LEU A 263 2.43 1.89 14.60
CA LEU A 263 2.03 0.52 14.30
C LEU A 263 1.45 -0.27 15.50
N PHE A 264 1.35 0.32 16.70
CA PHE A 264 1.04 -0.38 17.97
C PHE A 264 -0.08 0.27 18.82
#